data_AF-A0A162EDM4-F1
#
_entry.id   AF-A0A162EDM4-F1
#
_cell.length_a   1.000
_cell.length_b   1.000
_cell.length_c   1.000
_cell.angle_alpha   90.00
_cell.angle_beta   90.00
_cell.angle_gamma   90.00
#
_symmetry.space_group_name_H-M   'P 1'
#
loop_
_entity.id
_entity.type
_entity.pdbx_description
1 polymer ?
#
loop_
_entity_poly.entity_id
_entity_poly.type
_entity_poly.pdbx_seq_one_letter_code
_entity_poly.pdbx_strand_id
1 'polypeptide(L)' 'MSQSRAKKIRLKRVREGLRNPEKGRSPFAYNDMRTRKTPTKKERLYKTKYKNHYFSKEEDRGSFYMEQILNEFSFCV' A
#
# COMPACT_ATOMS: atom_id res chain seq x y z
N MET A 1 3.13 -10.43 -31.74
CA MET A 1 3.10 -11.18 -30.46
C MET A 1 3.03 -12.68 -30.72
N SER A 2 4.09 -13.42 -30.39
CA SER A 2 4.07 -14.88 -30.53
C SER A 2 3.35 -15.51 -29.33
N GLN A 3 2.50 -16.49 -29.60
CA GLN A 3 1.92 -17.30 -28.53
C GLN A 3 2.98 -18.29 -28.02
N SER A 4 2.95 -18.59 -26.72
CA SER A 4 3.81 -19.63 -26.15
C SER A 4 3.53 -20.99 -26.80
N ARG A 5 4.56 -21.84 -26.90
CA ARG A 5 4.42 -23.20 -27.45
C ARG A 5 3.31 -23.99 -26.74
N ALA A 6 3.20 -23.86 -25.42
CA ALA A 6 2.15 -24.49 -24.62
C ALA A 6 0.73 -24.01 -25.01
N LYS A 7 0.55 -22.71 -25.31
CA LYS A 7 -0.75 -22.18 -25.77
C LYS A 7 -1.12 -22.73 -27.15
N LYS A 8 -0.17 -22.81 -28.07
CA LYS A 8 -0.37 -23.38 -29.41
C LYS A 8 -0.83 -24.84 -29.35
N ILE A 9 -0.21 -25.66 -28.49
CA ILE A 9 -0.58 -27.07 -28.31
C ILE A 9 -2.00 -27.22 -27.75
N ARG A 10 -2.39 -26.39 -26.77
CA ARG A 10 -3.75 -26.41 -26.22
C ARG A 10 -4.80 -26.08 -27.29
N LEU A 11 -4.55 -25.04 -28.08
CA LEU A 11 -5.46 -24.64 -29.17
C LEU A 11 -5.56 -25.72 -30.26
N LYS A 12 -4.45 -26.39 -30.58
CA LYS A 12 -4.44 -27.52 -31.51
C LYS A 12 -5.36 -28.64 -31.01
N ARG A 13 -5.21 -29.07 -29.76
CA ARG A 13 -6.05 -30.13 -29.17
C ARG A 13 -7.54 -29.79 -29.17
N VAL A 14 -7.89 -28.54 -28.84
CA VAL A 14 -9.29 -28.07 -28.87
C VAL A 14 -9.85 -28.10 -30.30
N ARG A 15 -9.04 -27.72 -31.30
CA ARG A 15 -9.43 -27.79 -32.72
C ARG A 15 -9.68 -29.22 -33.17
N GLU A 16 -8.91 -30.17 -32.66
CA GLU A 16 -9.05 -31.61 -32.94
C GLU A 16 -10.22 -32.26 -32.19
N GLY A 17 -11.01 -31.48 -31.42
CA GLY A 17 -12.15 -31.99 -30.66
C GLY A 17 -11.78 -32.66 -29.33
N LEU A 18 -10.50 -32.62 -28.93
CA LEU A 18 -10.07 -33.16 -27.64
C LEU A 18 -10.53 -32.26 -26.49
N ARG A 19 -10.70 -32.86 -25.31
CA ARG A 19 -11.12 -32.16 -24.10
C ARG A 19 -10.22 -30.94 -23.84
N ASN A 20 -10.85 -29.79 -23.60
CA ASN A 20 -10.13 -28.57 -23.27
C ASN A 20 -9.38 -28.75 -21.92
N PRO A 21 -8.03 -28.68 -21.92
CA PRO A 21 -7.23 -28.85 -20.70
C PRO A 21 -7.47 -27.75 -19.66
N GLU A 22 -7.96 -26.57 -20.06
CA GLU A 22 -8.33 -25.51 -19.11
C GLU A 22 -9.49 -25.92 -18.21
N LYS A 23 -10.43 -26.72 -18.72
CA LYS A 23 -11.60 -27.21 -17.96
C LYS A 23 -11.22 -28.24 -16.89
N GLY A 24 -9.99 -28.76 -16.90
CA GLY A 24 -9.48 -29.69 -15.89
C GLY A 24 -8.51 -29.04 -14.90
N ARG A 25 -8.25 -27.73 -15.00
CA ARG A 25 -7.35 -27.05 -14.06
C ARG A 25 -8.03 -26.86 -12.71
N SER A 26 -7.28 -27.10 -11.65
CA SER A 26 -7.75 -26.82 -10.30
C SER A 26 -7.97 -25.30 -10.12
N PRO A 27 -8.87 -24.89 -9.22
CA PRO A 27 -9.09 -23.47 -8.89
C PRO A 27 -7.80 -22.77 -8.41
N PHE A 28 -6.87 -23.52 -7.82
CA PHE A 28 -5.58 -23.03 -7.34
C PHE A 28 -4.62 -22.58 -8.46
N ALA A 29 -4.86 -22.98 -9.71
CA ALA A 29 -4.03 -22.55 -10.84
C ALA A 29 -4.19 -21.06 -11.17
N TYR A 30 -5.31 -20.45 -10.76
CA TYR A 30 -5.61 -19.04 -11.00
C TYR A 30 -5.45 -18.18 -9.75
N ASN A 31 -5.52 -18.80 -8.57
CA ASN A 31 -5.39 -18.10 -7.30
C ASN A 31 -3.91 -17.92 -6.94
N ASP A 32 -3.55 -16.72 -6.44
CA ASP A 32 -2.23 -16.52 -5.87
C ASP A 32 -2.16 -17.23 -4.51
N MET A 33 -1.43 -18.35 -4.46
CA MET A 33 -1.23 -19.16 -3.26
C MET A 33 -0.12 -18.61 -2.35
N ARG A 34 0.47 -17.45 -2.68
CA ARG A 34 1.46 -16.83 -1.80
C ARG A 34 0.83 -16.45 -0.48
N THR A 35 1.55 -16.73 0.60
CA THR A 35 1.16 -16.29 1.93
C THR A 35 1.34 -14.78 2.06
N ARG A 36 0.39 -14.10 2.70
CA ARG A 36 0.50 -12.66 3.00
C ARG A 36 1.67 -12.47 3.95
N LYS A 37 2.65 -11.67 3.56
CA LYS A 37 3.80 -11.32 4.40
C LYS A 37 3.54 -9.99 5.09
N THR A 38 3.93 -9.90 6.36
CA THR A 38 3.99 -8.63 7.08
C THR A 38 5.16 -7.80 6.54
N PRO A 39 5.08 -6.46 6.59
CA PRO A 39 6.13 -5.60 6.07
C PRO A 39 7.43 -5.75 6.86
N THR A 40 8.56 -5.65 6.18
CA THR A 40 9.88 -5.68 6.83
C THR A 40 10.13 -4.39 7.64
N LYS A 41 11.11 -4.43 8.56
CA LYS A 41 11.50 -3.24 9.36
C LYS A 41 11.80 -2.03 8.46
N LYS A 42 12.49 -2.25 7.34
CA LYS A 42 12.83 -1.20 6.36
C LYS A 42 11.58 -0.63 5.70
N GLU A 43 10.67 -1.48 5.23
CA GLU A 43 9.41 -1.06 4.61
C GLU A 43 8.55 -0.23 5.58
N ARG A 44 8.57 -0.57 6.88
CA ARG A 44 7.83 0.19 7.89
C ARG A 44 8.49 1.53 8.21
N LEU A 45 9.83 1.58 8.29
CA LEU A 45 10.59 2.82 8.55
C LEU A 45 10.36 3.85 7.44
N TYR A 46 10.43 3.42 6.18
CA TYR A 46 10.26 4.29 5.03
C TYR A 46 8.79 4.52 4.63
N LYS A 47 7.83 3.99 5.39
CA LYS A 47 6.41 4.22 5.12
C LYS A 47 5.95 5.55 5.72
N THR A 48 5.72 6.53 4.87
CA THR A 48 5.05 7.78 5.22
C THR A 48 3.52 7.58 5.28
N LYS A 49 3.01 7.00 6.37
CA LYS A 49 1.56 6.76 6.54
C LYS A 49 0.77 8.07 6.75
N TYR A 50 1.32 9.00 7.50
CA TYR A 50 0.70 10.30 7.80
C TYR A 50 1.60 11.42 7.29
N LYS A 51 1.03 12.40 6.58
CA LYS A 51 1.76 13.52 5.95
C LYS A 51 2.05 14.67 6.92
N ASN A 52 2.20 14.41 8.22
CA ASN A 52 2.22 15.47 9.24
C ASN A 52 3.62 15.77 9.81
N HIS A 53 4.69 15.28 9.17
CA HIS A 53 6.06 15.46 9.68
C HIS A 53 7.01 16.06 8.65
N TYR A 54 6.52 17.07 7.92
CA TYR A 54 7.36 18.21 7.66
C TYR A 54 6.69 19.38 8.36
N PHE A 55 7.11 19.66 9.60
CA PHE A 55 7.13 21.05 10.03
C PHE A 55 8.03 21.73 8.99
N SER A 56 7.42 22.44 8.05
CA SER A 56 8.13 23.48 7.34
C SER A 56 8.79 24.31 8.44
N LYS A 57 10.08 24.55 8.29
CA LYS A 57 10.93 25.25 9.26
C LYS A 57 10.54 26.74 9.38
N GLU A 58 9.32 27.10 9.00
CA GLU A 58 8.86 28.43 8.63
C GLU A 58 7.43 28.76 9.11
N GLU A 59 6.63 27.80 9.62
CA GLU A 59 5.21 28.05 9.93
C GLU A 59 4.81 27.92 11.42
N ASP A 60 5.75 27.91 12.37
CA ASP A 60 5.43 28.04 13.81
C ASP A 60 5.21 29.52 14.23
N ARG A 61 4.40 30.25 13.46
CA ARG A 61 3.76 31.51 13.89
C ARG A 61 2.28 31.30 14.25
N GLY A 62 1.96 30.18 14.88
CA GLY A 62 0.64 29.88 15.43
C GLY A 62 0.52 30.31 16.88
N SER A 63 0.32 31.60 17.11
CA SER A 63 0.01 32.18 18.43
C SER A 63 -1.30 31.63 19.02
N PHE A 64 -1.25 31.06 20.22
CA PHE A 64 -2.40 31.01 21.12
C PHE A 64 -2.00 31.62 22.47
N TYR A 65 -2.57 32.79 22.75
CA TYR A 65 -2.41 33.58 23.96
C TYR A 65 -2.82 32.78 25.20
N MET A 66 -1.88 32.50 26.11
CA MET A 66 -2.18 32.08 27.49
C MET A 66 -1.13 32.61 28.49
N GLU A 67 -0.69 33.87 28.38
CA GLU A 67 0.12 34.52 29.42
C GLU A 67 -0.18 36.03 29.56
N GLN A 68 -1.46 36.40 29.69
CA GLN A 68 -1.82 37.79 30.06
C GLN A 68 -2.78 37.93 31.26
N ILE A 69 -3.20 36.84 31.92
CA ILE A 69 -4.18 36.93 33.02
C ILE A 69 -3.54 36.77 34.42
N LEU A 70 -2.26 36.43 34.55
CA LEU A 70 -1.63 36.23 35.87
C LEU A 70 -0.61 37.29 36.31
N ASN A 71 -0.36 38.34 35.51
CA ASN A 71 0.64 39.37 35.84
C ASN A 71 0.08 40.75 36.27
N GLU A 72 -1.23 40.92 36.41
CA GLU A 72 -1.80 42.20 36.92
C GLU A 72 -2.10 42.19 38.43
N PHE A 73 -2.00 41.06 39.13
CA PHE A 73 -2.27 41.00 40.59
C PHE A 73 -1.04 41.12 41.49
N SER A 74 0.16 41.38 40.95
CA SER A 74 1.40 41.43 41.77
C SER A 74 2.07 42.80 41.90
N PHE A 75 1.53 43.89 41.34
CA PHE A 75 2.11 45.23 41.52
C PHE A 75 1.04 46.31 41.64
N CYS A 76 0.36 46.33 42.80
CA CYS A 76 -0.23 47.56 43.33
C CYS A 76 0.35 47.71 44.75
N VAL A 77 1.58 48.22 44.78
CA VAL A 77 2.11 49.08 45.85
C VAL A 77 1.59 50.48 45.56
#